data_AF-A0A7S9DWG1-F1
#
_entry.id   AF-A0A7S9DWG1-F1
#
_cell.length_a   1.000
_cell.length_b   1.000
_cell.length_c   1.000
_cell.angle_alpha   90.00
_cell.angle_beta   90.00
_cell.angle_gamma   90.00
#
_symmetry.space_group_name_H-M   'P 1'
#
loop_
_entity.id
_entity.type
_entity.pdbx_description
1 polymer ?
#
loop_
_entity_poly.entity_id
_entity_poly.type
_entity_poly.pdbx_seq_one_letter_code
_entity_poly.pdbx_strand_id
1 'polypeptide(L)'
;MARIFHTQLSLKSLIKISATINFIGGLVFGVLIFIIALFGEPTIVDLISVIATPAISVVNGVMMALVAYPFYKRWCARVKGQKVSGFFVEVSNDGI
;
A
#
# COMPACT_ATOMS: atom_id res chain seq x y z
N MET A 1 23.45 -27.65 -6.29
CA MET A 1 23.14 -26.27 -6.74
C MET A 1 22.50 -25.53 -5.59
N ALA A 2 23.15 -24.48 -5.06
CA ALA A 2 22.52 -23.65 -4.04
C ALA A 2 21.43 -22.80 -4.70
N ARG A 3 20.15 -23.03 -4.36
CA ARG A 3 19.04 -22.19 -4.83
C ARG A 3 19.14 -20.84 -4.12
N ILE A 4 19.19 -19.75 -4.89
CA ILE A 4 19.18 -18.38 -4.37
C ILE A 4 17.73 -17.92 -4.40
N PHE A 5 17.14 -17.70 -3.24
CA PHE A 5 15.77 -17.18 -3.10
C PHE A 5 15.81 -15.66 -2.92
N HIS A 6 15.08 -14.94 -3.77
CA HIS A 6 14.93 -13.49 -3.68
C HIS A 6 13.54 -13.15 -3.16
N THR A 7 13.46 -12.63 -1.93
CA THR A 7 12.20 -12.11 -1.38
C THR A 7 11.99 -10.70 -1.89
N GLN A 8 11.30 -10.55 -3.01
CA GLN A 8 10.90 -9.25 -3.57
C GLN A 8 9.39 -9.09 -3.42
N LEU A 9 8.95 -7.89 -3.06
CA LEU A 9 7.53 -7.58 -3.01
C LEU A 9 6.96 -7.59 -4.43
N SER A 10 5.92 -8.39 -4.67
CA SER A 10 5.18 -8.34 -5.92
C SER A 10 4.46 -6.99 -6.06
N LEU A 11 4.17 -6.56 -7.30
CA LEU A 11 3.39 -5.34 -7.53
C LEU A 11 2.03 -5.41 -6.81
N LYS A 12 1.36 -6.57 -6.85
CA LYS A 12 0.09 -6.80 -6.15
C LYS A 12 0.22 -6.62 -4.64
N SER A 13 1.31 -7.12 -4.04
CA SER A 13 1.61 -6.93 -2.62
C SER A 13 1.87 -5.47 -2.30
N LEU A 14 2.61 -4.75 -3.16
CA LEU A 14 2.93 -3.34 -2.95
C LEU A 14 1.69 -2.46 -3.03
N ILE A 15 0.82 -2.72 -4.00
CA ILE A 15 -0.48 -2.06 -4.13
C ILE A 15 -1.33 -2.29 -2.88
N LYS A 16 -1.45 -3.54 -2.41
CA LYS A 16 -2.23 -3.84 -1.21
C LYS A 16 -1.71 -3.08 0.01
N ILE A 17 -0.40 -3.14 0.27
CA ILE A 17 0.19 -2.45 1.43
C ILE A 17 0.00 -0.94 1.32
N SER A 18 0.31 -0.34 0.16
CA SER A 18 0.19 1.11 -0.03
C SER A 18 -1.25 1.59 0.06
N ALA A 19 -2.20 0.85 -0.54
CA ALA A 19 -3.62 1.12 -0.45
C ALA A 19 -4.13 1.05 1.00
N THR A 20 -3.73 0.02 1.77
CA THR A 20 -4.12 -0.11 3.18
C THR A 20 -3.55 1.02 4.04
N ILE A 21 -2.27 1.38 3.88
CA ILE A 21 -1.67 2.49 4.63
C ILE A 21 -2.39 3.80 4.32
N ASN A 22 -2.65 4.07 3.03
CA ASN A 22 -3.34 5.29 2.64
C ASN A 22 -4.83 5.28 3.04
N PHE A 23 -5.49 4.12 3.09
CA PHE A 23 -6.85 4.03 3.62
C PHE A 23 -6.89 4.49 5.08
N ILE A 24 -5.98 3.97 5.90
CA ILE A 24 -5.87 4.36 7.32
C ILE A 24 -5.53 5.85 7.43
N GLY A 25 -4.58 6.35 6.63
CA GLY A 25 -4.28 7.78 6.57
C GLY A 25 -5.50 8.61 6.18
N GLY A 26 -6.27 8.17 5.18
CA GLY A 26 -7.50 8.82 4.73
C GLY A 26 -8.62 8.80 5.77
N LEU A 27 -8.72 7.75 6.60
CA LEU A 27 -9.63 7.73 7.75
C LEU A 27 -9.22 8.78 8.79
N VAL A 28 -7.92 8.88 9.11
CA VAL A 28 -7.41 9.90 10.04
C VAL A 28 -7.70 11.31 9.51
N PHE A 29 -7.45 11.55 8.22
CA PHE A 29 -7.78 12.83 7.59
C PHE A 29 -9.29 13.10 7.55
N GLY A 30 -10.12 12.09 7.28
CA GLY A 30 -11.57 12.22 7.34
C GLY A 30 -12.07 12.63 8.73
N VAL A 31 -11.51 12.04 9.79
CA VAL A 31 -11.81 12.43 11.17
C VAL A 31 -11.35 13.86 11.45
N LEU A 32 -10.19 14.28 10.95
CA LEU A 32 -9.72 15.66 11.09
C LEU A 32 -10.65 16.66 10.38
N ILE A 33 -11.09 16.37 9.17
CA ILE A 33 -12.07 17.19 8.43
C ILE A 33 -13.35 17.31 9.23
N PHE A 34 -13.85 16.20 9.80
CA PHE A 34 -15.04 16.21 10.64
C PHE A 34 -14.86 17.09 11.88
N ILE A 35 -13.73 16.97 12.60
CA ILE A 35 -13.42 17.80 13.77
C ILE A 35 -13.40 19.28 13.38
N ILE A 36 -12.76 19.65 12.27
CA ILE A 36 -12.70 21.03 11.78
C ILE A 36 -14.11 21.55 11.45
N ALA A 37 -14.94 20.74 10.79
CA ALA A 37 -16.31 21.10 10.44
C ALA A 37 -17.20 21.35 11.66
N LEU A 38 -16.93 20.70 12.81
CA LEU A 38 -17.66 20.96 14.07
C LEU A 38 -17.40 22.34 14.66
N PHE A 39 -16.26 22.98 14.34
CA PHE A 39 -15.96 24.35 14.78
C PHE A 39 -16.61 25.42 13.90
N GLY A 40 -17.20 25.03 12.76
CA GLY A 40 -17.96 25.91 11.88
C GLY A 40 -19.41 25.45 11.72
N GLU A 41 -20.06 25.92 10.66
CA GLU A 41 -21.34 25.37 10.21
C GLU A 41 -21.05 24.27 9.18
N PRO A 42 -21.26 22.98 9.51
CA PRO A 42 -20.92 21.88 8.62
C PRO A 42 -21.78 21.94 7.36
N THR A 43 -21.14 21.99 6.20
CA THR A 43 -21.84 21.93 4.92
C THR A 43 -22.03 20.48 4.47
N ILE A 44 -22.95 20.25 3.55
CA ILE A 44 -23.11 18.93 2.89
C ILE A 44 -21.81 18.50 2.21
N VAL A 45 -21.01 19.45 1.70
CA VAL A 45 -19.73 19.20 1.05
C VAL A 45 -18.71 18.65 2.06
N ASP A 46 -18.69 19.14 3.29
CA ASP A 46 -17.80 18.64 4.33
C ASP A 46 -18.13 17.19 4.69
N LEU A 47 -19.42 16.87 4.82
CA LEU A 47 -19.86 15.51 5.11
C LEU A 47 -19.51 14.53 3.98
N ILE A 48 -19.69 14.94 2.72
CA ILE A 48 -19.25 14.16 1.56
C ILE A 48 -17.73 13.97 1.60
N SER A 49 -16.97 15.02 1.95
CA SER A 49 -15.52 14.98 2.02
C SER A 49 -15.02 14.01 3.08
N VAL A 50 -15.65 13.96 4.26
CA VAL A 50 -15.31 12.98 5.32
C VAL A 50 -15.44 11.54 4.82
N ILE A 51 -16.51 11.24 4.08
CA ILE A 51 -16.79 9.90 3.55
C ILE A 51 -15.91 9.57 2.34
N ALA A 52 -15.64 10.55 1.48
CA ALA A 52 -14.87 10.37 0.26
C ALA A 52 -13.35 10.29 0.50
N THR A 53 -12.84 10.96 1.52
CA THR A 53 -11.39 11.06 1.80
C THR A 53 -10.69 9.69 1.92
N PRO A 54 -11.23 8.70 2.65
CA PRO A 54 -10.64 7.35 2.71
C PRO A 54 -10.56 6.67 1.34
N ALA A 55 -11.60 6.79 0.52
CA ALA A 55 -11.65 6.18 -0.82
C ALA A 55 -10.65 6.86 -1.77
N ILE A 56 -10.60 8.20 -1.77
CA ILE A 56 -9.63 8.98 -2.56
C ILE A 56 -8.20 8.64 -2.13
N SER A 57 -7.96 8.48 -0.83
CA SER A 57 -6.65 8.11 -0.31
C SER A 57 -6.21 6.72 -0.76
N VAL A 58 -7.13 5.74 -0.83
CA VAL A 58 -6.83 4.42 -1.42
C VAL A 58 -6.35 4.56 -2.86
N VAL A 59 -7.06 5.32 -3.69
CA VAL A 59 -6.67 5.57 -5.09
C VAL A 59 -5.28 6.19 -5.16
N ASN A 60 -4.99 7.18 -4.30
CA ASN A 60 -3.66 7.77 -4.21
C ASN A 60 -2.58 6.73 -3.84
N GLY A 61 -2.86 5.85 -2.88
CA GLY A 61 -1.95 4.75 -2.51
C GLY A 61 -1.68 3.78 -3.67
N VAL A 62 -2.70 3.42 -4.44
CA VAL A 62 -2.52 2.59 -5.64
C VAL A 62 -1.64 3.29 -6.67
N MET A 63 -1.90 4.57 -6.96
CA MET A 63 -1.10 5.37 -7.90
C MET A 63 0.35 5.49 -7.45
N MET A 64 0.58 5.76 -6.16
CA MET A 64 1.93 5.81 -5.59
C MET A 64 2.65 4.46 -5.69
N ALA A 65 1.95 3.34 -5.45
CA ALA A 65 2.54 2.02 -5.64
C ALA A 65 2.93 1.74 -7.11
N LEU A 66 2.08 2.13 -8.07
CA LEU A 66 2.37 1.99 -9.50
C LEU A 66 3.60 2.81 -9.92
N VAL A 67 3.72 4.04 -9.42
CA VAL A 67 4.86 4.91 -9.70
C VAL A 67 6.12 4.43 -8.98
N ALA A 68 6.02 3.97 -7.73
CA ALA A 68 7.16 3.53 -6.94
C ALA A 68 7.69 2.15 -7.35
N TYR A 69 6.83 1.25 -7.87
CA TYR A 69 7.21 -0.11 -8.24
C TYR A 69 8.41 -0.21 -9.20
N PRO A 70 8.51 0.55 -10.32
CA PRO A 70 9.67 0.48 -11.20
C PRO A 70 10.97 0.88 -10.49
N PHE A 71 10.93 1.88 -9.60
CA PHE A 71 12.09 2.28 -8.80
C PHE A 71 12.46 1.22 -7.78
N TYR A 72 11.48 0.65 -7.08
CA TYR A 72 11.65 -0.47 -6.16
C TYR A 72 12.30 -1.67 -6.85
N LYS A 73 11.76 -2.08 -8.01
CA LYS A 73 12.28 -3.19 -8.80
C LYS A 73 13.72 -2.92 -9.25
N ARG A 74 14.01 -1.71 -9.73
CA ARG A 74 15.37 -1.30 -10.15
C ARG A 74 16.35 -1.29 -8.99
N TRP A 75 15.92 -0.86 -7.81
CA TRP A 75 16.73 -0.89 -6.59
C TRP A 75 17.04 -2.31 -6.14
N CYS A 76 16.02 -3.18 -6.08
CA CYS A 76 16.18 -4.59 -5.72
C CYS A 76 17.04 -5.37 -6.72
N ALA A 77 17.12 -4.96 -7.98
CA ALA A 77 18.04 -5.54 -8.96
C ALA A 77 19.51 -5.15 -8.73
N ARG A 78 19.76 -4.00 -8.09
CA ARG A 78 21.12 -3.50 -7.79
C ARG A 78 21.67 -4.05 -6.48
N VAL A 79 20.81 -4.24 -5.50
CA VAL A 79 21.20 -4.84 -4.23
C VAL A 79 21.18 -6.35 -4.42
N LYS A 80 22.36 -7.01 -4.39
CA LYS A 80 22.42 -8.49 -4.26
C LYS A 80 21.53 -8.86 -3.07
N GLY A 81 20.38 -9.47 -3.35
CA GLY A 81 19.29 -9.60 -2.38
C GLY A 81 19.77 -10.11 -1.03
N GLN A 82 19.09 -9.67 0.04
CA GLN A 82 19.33 -10.18 1.39
C GLN A 82 19.41 -11.71 1.34
N LYS A 83 20.49 -12.29 1.88
CA LYS A 83 20.56 -13.74 2.13
C LYS A 83 19.46 -14.06 3.14
N VAL A 84 18.33 -14.54 2.67
CA VAL A 84 17.26 -15.02 3.54
C VAL A 84 17.60 -16.47 3.88
N SER A 85 18.07 -16.69 5.12
CA SER A 85 18.25 -18.03 5.68
C SER A 85 17.03 -18.38 6.51
N GLY A 86 16.37 -19.50 6.21
CA GLY A 86 15.19 -19.99 6.93
C GLY A 86 14.69 -21.31 6.37
N PHE A 87 13.72 -21.93 7.05
CA PHE A 87 13.00 -23.09 6.53
C PHE A 87 11.95 -22.62 5.54
N PHE A 88 12.22 -22.79 4.25
CA PHE A 88 11.25 -22.51 3.19
C PHE A 88 10.47 -23.78 2.91
N VAL A 89 9.15 -23.70 3.00
CA VAL A 89 8.25 -24.78 2.55
C VAL A 89 8.19 -24.71 1.03
N GLU A 90 8.61 -25.77 0.36
CA GLU A 90 8.49 -25.91 -1.08
C GLU A 90 7.02 -26.14 -1.41
N VAL A 91 6.38 -25.16 -2.05
CA VAL A 91 5.01 -25.33 -2.55
C VAL A 91 5.12 -26.06 -3.89
N SER A 92 4.82 -27.37 -3.90
CA SER A 92 4.60 -28.11 -5.13
C SER A 92 3.47 -27.44 -5.89
N ASN A 93 3.74 -26.98 -7.10
CA ASN A 93 2.71 -26.44 -7.98
C ASN A 93 1.99 -27.62 -8.65
N ASP A 94 1.33 -28.45 -7.85
CA ASP A 94 0.36 -29.42 -8.33
C ASP A 94 -0.91 -28.64 -8.61
N GLY A 95 -1.00 -28.14 -9.85
CA GLY A 95 -1.89 -27.07 -10.26
C GLY A 95 -3.34 -27.26 -9.85
N ILE A 96 -3.86 -26.27 -9.12
CA ILE A 96 -5.27 -25.87 -9.03
C ILE A 96 -5.32 -24.34 -8.89
#